data_AF-A0A1V2NF78-F1
#
_entry.id   AF-A0A1V2NF78-F1
#
_cell.length_a   1.000
_cell.length_b   1.000
_cell.length_c   1.000
_cell.angle_alpha   90.00
_cell.angle_beta   90.00
_cell.angle_gamma   90.00
#
_symmetry.space_group_name_H-M   'P 1'
#
loop_
_entity.id
_entity.type
_entity.pdbx_description
1 polymer ?
#
loop_
_entity_poly.entity_id
_entity_poly.type
_entity_poly.pdbx_seq_one_letter_code
_entity_poly.pdbx_strand_id
1 'polypeptide(L)'
;MTMDTDDGYDDLLAEPTPTGPWSPGEWVTIFGTITANFGVPFLDISKVYARGDVVQITEATIQHQGYLLTLADDEQAQLNRWGEVRIRRGRHEIERWTKPGDPIWTIEHSEARRVALAVVDHDERNAALRAVRDRFGAAPSADSAFSYKDLAAERRASDDAALRRTHGRHTYASS
;
A
#
# COMPACT_ATOMS: atom_id res chain seq x y z
N MET A 1 9.54 0.00 44.83
CA MET A 1 9.91 -1.28 44.18
C MET A 1 9.09 -1.35 42.90
N THR A 2 9.57 -0.64 41.88
CA THR A 2 8.97 -0.60 40.54
C THR A 2 9.65 -1.69 39.73
N MET A 3 8.86 -2.66 39.25
CA MET A 3 9.31 -3.68 38.31
C MET A 3 9.50 -3.02 36.95
N ASP A 4 10.75 -2.85 36.53
CA ASP A 4 11.12 -2.71 35.13
C ASP A 4 10.88 -4.08 34.47
N THR A 5 9.75 -4.23 33.78
CA THR A 5 9.58 -5.27 32.77
C THR A 5 10.28 -4.77 31.51
N ASP A 6 11.58 -5.04 31.46
CA ASP A 6 12.39 -4.99 30.25
C ASP A 6 11.87 -6.09 29.31
N ASP A 7 10.85 -5.77 28.52
CA ASP A 7 10.28 -6.62 27.46
C ASP A 7 11.24 -6.68 26.25
N GLY A 8 12.50 -7.04 26.52
CA GLY A 8 13.57 -7.25 25.53
C GLY A 8 13.42 -8.53 24.71
N TYR A 9 12.19 -8.86 24.29
CA TYR A 9 11.87 -10.07 23.55
C TYR A 9 10.91 -9.75 22.40
N ASP A 10 11.42 -9.17 21.30
CA ASP A 10 10.76 -9.33 19.99
C ASP A 10 11.65 -9.11 18.74
N ASP A 11 12.97 -8.99 18.91
CA ASP A 11 13.88 -8.70 17.76
C ASP A 11 14.75 -9.90 17.34
N LEU A 12 14.53 -11.08 17.93
CA LEU A 12 15.41 -12.26 17.75
C LEU A 12 14.95 -13.27 16.69
N LEU A 13 13.84 -13.02 15.98
CA LEU A 13 13.34 -13.89 14.90
C LEU A 13 13.12 -13.17 13.57
N ALA A 14 13.53 -11.91 13.44
CA ALA A 14 13.60 -11.28 12.13
C ALA A 14 14.70 -12.00 11.33
N GLU A 15 14.30 -12.90 10.41
CA GLU A 15 15.24 -13.47 9.46
C GLU A 15 16.02 -12.32 8.82
N PRO A 16 17.37 -12.41 8.75
CA PRO A 16 18.18 -11.32 8.23
C PRO A 16 17.66 -10.99 6.84
N THR A 17 17.20 -9.75 6.67
CA THR A 17 16.66 -9.32 5.39
C THR A 17 17.80 -9.49 4.38
N PRO A 18 17.61 -10.29 3.32
CA PRO A 18 18.69 -10.60 2.40
C PRO A 18 19.22 -9.30 1.77
N THR A 19 20.45 -8.93 2.14
CA THR A 19 21.12 -7.75 1.60
C THR A 19 22.00 -8.17 0.43
N GLY A 20 21.76 -7.63 -0.76
CA GLY A 20 22.55 -7.92 -1.96
C GLY A 20 21.80 -7.60 -3.24
N PRO A 21 22.46 -7.69 -4.41
CA PRO A 21 21.77 -7.52 -5.69
C PRO A 21 20.64 -8.54 -5.84
N TRP A 22 19.58 -8.14 -6.52
CA TRP A 22 18.47 -9.02 -6.86
C TRP A 22 18.91 -10.06 -7.88
N SER A 23 18.40 -11.28 -7.72
CA SER A 23 18.64 -12.39 -8.64
C SER A 23 17.33 -12.90 -9.24
N PRO A 24 17.33 -13.36 -10.51
CA PRO A 24 16.15 -14.00 -11.07
C PRO A 24 15.72 -15.21 -10.23
N GLY A 25 14.42 -15.36 -10.04
CA GLY A 25 13.83 -16.44 -9.24
C GLY A 25 13.55 -16.07 -7.78
N GLU A 26 14.10 -14.95 -7.30
CA GLU A 26 13.73 -14.37 -6.00
C GLU A 26 12.28 -13.90 -5.98
N TRP A 27 11.78 -13.58 -4.80
CA TRP A 27 10.38 -13.20 -4.61
C TRP A 27 10.28 -11.80 -4.03
N VAL A 28 9.23 -11.09 -4.40
CA VAL A 28 8.79 -9.86 -3.75
C VAL A 28 7.35 -10.04 -3.31
N THR A 29 7.04 -9.60 -2.10
CA THR A 29 5.67 -9.57 -1.59
C THR A 29 5.15 -8.14 -1.60
N ILE A 30 3.92 -7.98 -2.05
CA ILE A 30 3.26 -6.68 -2.17
C ILE A 30 2.50 -6.38 -0.87
N PHE A 31 2.86 -5.33 -0.15
CA PHE A 31 2.26 -4.91 1.13
C PHE A 31 1.12 -3.89 0.98
N GLY A 32 0.95 -3.28 -0.19
CA GLY A 32 -0.15 -2.36 -0.50
C GLY A 32 -0.40 -2.30 -2.00
N THR A 33 -1.52 -1.70 -2.44
CA THR A 33 -1.83 -1.65 -3.87
C THR A 33 -0.76 -0.88 -4.65
N ILE A 34 -0.21 -1.51 -5.70
CA ILE A 34 0.76 -0.89 -6.58
C ILE A 34 0.47 -1.26 -8.04
N THR A 35 0.57 -0.27 -8.92
CA THR A 35 0.59 -0.50 -10.35
C THR A 35 2.04 -0.61 -10.80
N ALA A 36 2.44 -1.78 -11.26
CA ALA A 36 3.82 -2.08 -11.65
C ALA A 36 3.85 -3.09 -12.80
N ASN A 37 5.04 -3.33 -13.36
CA ASN A 37 5.27 -4.36 -14.37
C ASN A 37 6.43 -5.25 -13.95
N PHE A 38 6.15 -6.29 -13.15
CA PHE A 38 7.15 -7.30 -12.75
C PHE A 38 7.37 -8.36 -13.85
N GLY A 39 7.54 -7.93 -15.10
CA GLY A 39 7.55 -8.80 -16.29
C GLY A 39 8.23 -8.17 -17.51
N VAL A 40 8.00 -8.76 -18.69
CA VAL A 40 8.63 -8.32 -19.94
C VAL A 40 7.96 -7.02 -20.42
N PRO A 41 8.70 -5.90 -20.55
CA PRO A 41 8.13 -4.60 -20.89
C PRO A 41 7.79 -4.53 -22.39
N PHE A 42 6.68 -5.14 -22.79
CA PHE A 42 5.99 -4.87 -24.05
C PHE A 42 4.66 -5.63 -24.15
N LEU A 43 4.54 -6.74 -23.42
CA LEU A 43 3.35 -7.60 -23.42
C LEU A 43 2.42 -7.31 -22.25
N ASP A 44 2.96 -6.89 -21.11
CA ASP A 44 2.17 -6.55 -19.93
C ASP A 44 1.88 -5.04 -19.87
N ILE A 45 0.63 -4.71 -20.17
CA ILE A 45 0.00 -3.46 -19.78
C ILE A 45 0.11 -3.38 -18.24
N SER A 46 0.49 -2.21 -17.72
CA SER A 46 0.63 -1.94 -16.27
C SER A 46 -0.33 -2.77 -15.41
N LYS A 47 0.18 -3.78 -14.71
CA LYS A 47 -0.64 -4.65 -13.86
C LYS A 47 -0.83 -4.02 -12.49
N VAL A 48 -2.05 -4.08 -11.98
CA VAL A 48 -2.36 -3.70 -10.59
C VAL A 48 -2.14 -4.93 -9.73
N TYR A 49 -1.24 -4.81 -8.75
CA TYR A 49 -0.98 -5.83 -7.75
C TYR A 49 -1.67 -5.45 -6.44
N ALA A 50 -2.24 -6.47 -5.80
CA ALA A 50 -2.90 -6.39 -4.51
C ALA A 50 -1.92 -6.68 -3.37
N ARG A 51 -2.26 -6.24 -2.16
CA ARG A 51 -1.53 -6.72 -0.98
C ARG A 51 -1.58 -8.24 -0.89
N GLY A 52 -0.51 -8.87 -0.46
CA GLY A 52 -0.40 -10.33 -0.34
C GLY A 52 -0.14 -11.03 -1.66
N ASP A 53 -0.12 -10.29 -2.78
CA ASP A 53 0.44 -10.85 -4.00
C ASP A 53 1.93 -11.12 -3.79
N VAL A 54 2.35 -12.30 -4.21
CA VAL A 54 3.74 -12.74 -4.17
C VAL A 54 4.17 -12.93 -5.62
N VAL A 55 5.20 -12.19 -6.02
CA VAL A 55 5.64 -12.09 -7.41
C VAL A 55 7.07 -12.61 -7.53
N GLN A 56 7.31 -13.48 -8.51
CA GLN A 56 8.66 -13.95 -8.81
C GLN A 56 9.39 -12.90 -9.65
N ILE A 57 10.59 -12.53 -9.24
CA ILE A 57 11.45 -11.61 -9.97
C ILE A 57 12.05 -12.32 -11.17
N THR A 58 11.83 -11.75 -12.35
CA THR A 58 12.40 -12.22 -13.60
C THR A 58 13.61 -11.36 -14.00
N GLU A 59 14.43 -11.86 -14.93
CA GLU A 59 15.53 -11.08 -15.52
C GLU A 59 15.04 -9.73 -16.08
N ALA A 60 13.90 -9.74 -16.79
CA ALA A 60 13.29 -8.53 -17.32
C ALA A 60 12.88 -7.55 -16.20
N THR A 61 12.41 -8.06 -15.07
CA THR A 61 12.08 -7.22 -13.90
C THR A 61 13.32 -6.49 -13.38
N ILE A 62 14.46 -7.18 -13.27
CA ILE A 62 15.71 -6.58 -12.80
C ILE A 62 16.17 -5.48 -13.76
N GLN A 63 16.13 -5.76 -15.07
CA GLN A 63 16.58 -4.82 -16.10
C GLN A 63 15.71 -3.57 -16.19
N HIS A 64 14.40 -3.70 -15.98
CA HIS A 64 13.44 -2.62 -16.28
C HIS A 64 12.78 -2.00 -15.04
N GLN A 65 12.78 -2.69 -13.91
CA GLN A 65 12.19 -2.24 -12.65
C GLN A 65 13.20 -2.17 -11.50
N GLY A 66 14.49 -2.01 -11.81
CA GLY A 66 15.54 -1.89 -10.79
C GLY A 66 15.22 -0.88 -9.69
N TYR A 67 14.57 0.24 -10.01
CA TYR A 67 14.15 1.23 -9.01
C TYR A 67 13.09 0.72 -8.02
N LEU A 68 12.15 -0.14 -8.45
CA LEU A 68 11.19 -0.77 -7.53
C LEU A 68 11.88 -1.78 -6.65
N LEU A 69 12.82 -2.53 -7.20
CA LEU A 69 13.60 -3.51 -6.45
C LEU A 69 14.46 -2.83 -5.37
N THR A 70 15.07 -1.68 -5.67
CA THR A 70 15.77 -0.88 -4.65
C THR A 70 14.83 -0.37 -3.56
N LEU A 71 13.58 0.00 -3.92
CA LEU A 71 12.59 0.41 -2.92
C LEU A 71 12.18 -0.75 -2.02
N ALA A 72 12.06 -1.97 -2.55
CA ALA A 72 11.70 -3.16 -1.77
C ALA A 72 12.71 -3.52 -0.67
N ASP A 73 13.96 -3.02 -0.78
CA ASP A 73 15.01 -3.16 0.23
C ASP A 73 15.18 -1.90 1.11
N ASP A 74 14.47 -0.80 0.82
CA ASP A 74 14.57 0.49 1.54
C ASP A 74 13.19 0.95 2.02
N GLU A 75 12.85 0.55 3.24
CA GLU A 75 11.59 0.93 3.91
C GLU A 75 11.47 2.45 4.06
N GLN A 76 12.54 3.14 4.44
CA GLN A 76 12.49 4.58 4.68
C GLN A 76 12.22 5.34 3.37
N ALA A 77 12.81 4.91 2.26
CA ALA A 77 12.51 5.48 0.95
C ALA A 77 11.04 5.26 0.54
N GLN A 78 10.46 4.10 0.84
CA GLN A 78 9.03 3.85 0.61
C GLN A 78 8.14 4.75 1.48
N LEU A 79 8.45 4.88 2.77
CA LEU A 79 7.73 5.77 3.68
C LEU A 79 7.79 7.23 3.21
N ASN A 80 8.96 7.69 2.76
CA ASN A 80 9.11 9.04 2.23
C ASN A 80 8.31 9.24 0.93
N ARG A 81 8.22 8.21 0.07
CA ARG A 81 7.59 8.29 -1.25
C ARG A 81 6.07 8.13 -1.20
N TRP A 82 5.57 7.18 -0.42
CA TRP A 82 4.17 6.77 -0.41
C TRP A 82 3.50 6.99 0.94
N GLY A 83 4.25 7.27 2.00
CA GLY A 83 3.74 7.33 3.37
C GLY A 83 3.47 5.96 4.00
N GLU A 84 3.79 4.87 3.29
CA GLU A 84 3.59 3.48 3.71
C GLU A 84 4.54 2.53 2.95
N VAL A 85 4.75 1.33 3.48
CA VAL A 85 5.52 0.26 2.82
C VAL A 85 4.59 -0.52 1.90
N ARG A 86 4.91 -0.58 0.60
CA ARG A 86 4.09 -1.26 -0.41
C ARG A 86 4.70 -2.52 -0.98
N ILE A 87 6.02 -2.70 -0.88
CA ILE A 87 6.71 -3.88 -1.42
C ILE A 87 7.85 -4.29 -0.49
N ARG A 88 8.10 -5.60 -0.37
CA ARG A 88 9.19 -6.14 0.46
C ARG A 88 9.81 -7.37 -0.19
N ARG A 89 11.14 -7.47 -0.17
CA ARG A 89 11.87 -8.65 -0.64
C ARG A 89 11.53 -9.90 0.18
N GLY A 90 11.41 -11.03 -0.50
CA GLY A 90 11.05 -12.33 0.08
C GLY A 90 9.56 -12.66 -0.06
N ARG A 91 9.21 -13.86 0.41
CA ARG A 91 7.82 -14.32 0.56
C ARG A 91 7.37 -14.01 1.98
N HIS A 92 6.39 -13.13 2.12
CA HIS A 92 5.81 -12.80 3.41
C HIS A 92 4.37 -13.26 3.42
N GLU A 93 3.98 -14.01 4.44
CA GLU A 93 2.57 -14.29 4.67
C GLU A 93 1.93 -13.04 5.26
N ILE A 94 1.20 -12.34 4.42
CA ILE A 94 0.40 -11.19 4.83
C ILE A 94 -1.03 -11.44 4.40
N GLU A 95 -1.93 -11.18 5.33
CA GLU A 95 -3.35 -11.23 5.03
C GLU A 95 -3.69 -10.15 4.01
N ARG A 96 -4.37 -10.54 2.93
CA ARG A 96 -4.99 -9.61 1.99
C ARG A 96 -5.90 -8.68 2.79
N TRP A 97 -5.84 -7.37 2.53
CA TRP A 97 -6.65 -6.44 3.29
C TRP A 97 -8.13 -6.76 3.11
N THR A 98 -8.75 -7.15 4.22
CA THR A 98 -10.20 -7.29 4.39
C THR A 98 -10.79 -6.06 5.11
N LYS A 99 -9.97 -5.05 5.44
CA LYS A 99 -10.37 -3.92 6.27
C LYS A 99 -11.06 -2.80 5.47
N PRO A 100 -12.12 -2.18 6.03
CA PRO A 100 -12.77 -1.02 5.43
C PRO A 100 -11.81 0.13 5.13
N GLY A 101 -11.83 0.65 3.90
CA GLY A 101 -11.01 1.79 3.46
C GLY A 101 -9.89 1.45 2.47
N ASP A 102 -9.56 0.17 2.26
CA ASP A 102 -8.65 -0.24 1.18
C ASP A 102 -9.29 0.03 -0.20
N PRO A 103 -8.54 0.48 -1.23
CA PRO A 103 -9.00 0.49 -2.61
C PRO A 103 -9.60 -0.84 -3.10
N ILE A 104 -8.98 -1.97 -2.79
CA ILE A 104 -9.45 -3.31 -3.17
C ILE A 104 -10.69 -3.69 -2.38
N TRP A 105 -10.71 -3.46 -1.06
CA TRP A 105 -11.93 -3.61 -0.28
C TRP A 105 -13.07 -2.79 -0.89
N THR A 106 -12.79 -1.56 -1.32
CA THR A 106 -13.78 -0.66 -1.93
C THR A 106 -14.29 -1.19 -3.27
N ILE A 107 -13.39 -1.70 -4.12
CA ILE A 107 -13.75 -2.32 -5.41
C ILE A 107 -14.59 -3.58 -5.17
N GLU A 108 -14.12 -4.49 -4.32
CA GLU A 108 -14.82 -5.75 -4.02
C GLU A 108 -16.17 -5.51 -3.35
N HIS A 109 -16.23 -4.60 -2.37
CA HIS A 109 -17.48 -4.20 -1.73
C HIS A 109 -18.44 -3.58 -2.74
N SER A 110 -17.96 -2.72 -3.64
CA SER A 110 -18.80 -2.09 -4.67
C SER A 110 -19.34 -3.11 -5.68
N GLU A 111 -18.50 -4.04 -6.13
CA GLU A 111 -18.90 -5.13 -7.03
C GLU A 111 -19.90 -6.09 -6.36
N ALA A 112 -19.63 -6.52 -5.12
CA ALA A 112 -20.53 -7.38 -4.36
C ALA A 112 -21.89 -6.71 -4.13
N ARG A 113 -21.89 -5.40 -3.80
CA ARG A 113 -23.10 -4.60 -3.64
C ARG A 113 -23.85 -4.43 -4.98
N ARG A 114 -23.15 -4.24 -6.09
CA ARG A 114 -23.73 -4.16 -7.44
C ARG A 114 -24.44 -5.46 -7.81
N VAL A 115 -23.81 -6.61 -7.55
CA VAL A 115 -24.40 -7.94 -7.76
C VAL A 115 -25.64 -8.14 -6.87
N ALA A 116 -25.55 -7.80 -5.58
CA ALA A 116 -26.69 -7.90 -4.67
C ALA A 116 -27.88 -7.06 -5.14
N LEU A 117 -27.65 -5.82 -5.60
CA LEU A 117 -28.70 -4.93 -6.11
C LEU A 117 -29.36 -5.42 -7.42
N ALA A 118 -28.68 -6.26 -8.19
CA ALA A 118 -29.21 -6.82 -9.43
C ALA A 118 -30.22 -7.97 -9.20
N VAL A 119 -30.36 -8.47 -7.97
CA VAL A 119 -31.32 -9.53 -7.63
C VAL A 119 -32.76 -9.02 -7.78
N VAL A 120 -33.58 -9.73 -8.57
CA VAL A 120 -34.94 -9.29 -8.93
C VAL A 120 -35.88 -9.37 -7.74
N ASP A 121 -35.89 -10.50 -7.03
CA ASP A 121 -36.71 -10.69 -5.84
C ASP A 121 -36.25 -9.77 -4.69
N HIS A 122 -37.21 -9.21 -3.97
CA HIS A 122 -36.95 -8.21 -2.94
C HIS A 122 -36.32 -8.82 -1.68
N ASP A 123 -36.79 -9.99 -1.26
CA ASP A 123 -36.34 -10.61 -0.02
C ASP A 123 -34.97 -11.24 -0.20
N GLU A 124 -34.72 -11.85 -1.36
CA GLU A 124 -33.39 -12.33 -1.76
C GLU A 124 -32.38 -11.17 -1.87
N ARG A 125 -32.78 -10.04 -2.47
CA ARG A 125 -31.93 -8.83 -2.54
C ARG A 125 -31.54 -8.34 -1.14
N ASN A 126 -32.49 -8.29 -0.21
CA ASN A 126 -32.24 -7.86 1.16
C ASN A 126 -31.36 -8.84 1.94
N ALA A 127 -31.48 -10.14 1.67
CA ALA A 127 -30.58 -11.14 2.22
C ALA A 127 -29.15 -10.98 1.66
N ALA A 128 -29.01 -10.78 0.34
CA ALA A 128 -27.73 -10.56 -0.31
C ALA A 128 -27.03 -9.28 0.20
N LEU A 129 -27.77 -8.17 0.36
CA LEU A 129 -27.22 -6.94 0.91
C LEU A 129 -26.77 -7.09 2.37
N ARG A 130 -27.49 -7.87 3.19
CA ARG A 130 -27.05 -8.22 4.55
C ARG A 130 -25.76 -9.03 4.53
N ALA A 131 -25.65 -10.04 3.65
CA ALA A 131 -24.43 -10.83 3.52
C ALA A 131 -23.21 -9.98 3.09
N VAL A 132 -23.42 -9.00 2.20
CA VAL A 132 -22.36 -8.02 1.84
C VAL A 132 -21.95 -7.20 3.07
N ARG A 133 -22.91 -6.69 3.84
CA ARG A 133 -22.61 -5.93 5.06
C ARG A 133 -21.88 -6.77 6.11
N ASP A 134 -22.27 -8.02 6.32
CA ASP A 134 -21.66 -8.90 7.31
C ASP A 134 -20.24 -9.31 6.89
N ARG A 135 -20.00 -9.47 5.58
CA ARG A 135 -18.68 -9.79 5.03
C ARG A 135 -17.71 -8.61 5.07
N PHE A 136 -18.16 -7.42 4.71
CA PHE A 136 -17.29 -6.26 4.51
C PHE A 136 -17.34 -5.24 5.67
N GLY A 137 -18.31 -5.35 6.57
CA GLY A 137 -18.57 -4.38 7.63
C GLY A 137 -19.50 -3.25 7.21
N ALA A 138 -19.75 -2.30 8.10
CA ALA A 138 -20.48 -1.09 7.76
C ALA A 138 -19.65 -0.25 6.77
N ALA A 139 -20.30 0.30 5.75
CA ALA A 139 -19.64 1.23 4.84
C ALA A 139 -19.05 2.41 5.65
N PRO A 140 -17.82 2.86 5.34
CA PRO A 140 -17.27 4.06 5.97
C PRO A 140 -18.27 5.20 5.79
N SER A 141 -18.74 5.79 6.89
CA SER A 141 -19.56 6.99 6.82
C SER A 141 -18.72 8.10 6.18
N ALA A 142 -19.35 8.97 5.38
CA ALA A 142 -18.65 10.04 4.66
C ALA A 142 -17.72 10.88 5.57
N ASP A 143 -18.03 10.98 6.87
CA ASP A 143 -17.19 11.63 7.89
C ASP A 143 -15.74 11.13 7.95
N SER A 144 -15.48 9.83 7.74
CA SER A 144 -14.09 9.34 7.78
C SER A 144 -13.31 9.68 6.50
N ALA A 145 -13.99 9.87 5.36
CA ALA A 145 -13.39 10.26 4.09
C ALA A 145 -12.97 11.74 4.05
N PHE A 146 -13.63 12.60 4.85
CA PHE A 146 -13.21 14.00 5.01
C PHE A 146 -11.85 14.09 5.74
N SER A 147 -11.59 13.23 6.73
CA SER A 147 -10.34 13.27 7.51
C SER A 147 -9.06 13.05 6.66
N TYR A 148 -9.13 12.25 5.60
CA TYR A 148 -7.99 12.00 4.72
C TYR A 148 -7.67 13.18 3.80
N LYS A 149 -8.68 13.94 3.36
CA LYS A 149 -8.45 15.16 2.58
C LYS A 149 -7.77 16.23 3.43
N ASP A 150 -8.15 16.32 4.69
CA ASP A 150 -7.57 17.27 5.63
C ASP A 150 -6.11 16.92 5.95
N LEU A 151 -5.80 15.64 6.21
CA LEU A 151 -4.43 15.15 6.41
C LEU A 151 -3.51 15.38 5.20
N ALA A 152 -4.01 15.16 3.98
CA ALA A 152 -3.23 15.41 2.76
C ALA A 152 -2.99 16.91 2.51
N ALA A 153 -3.96 17.76 2.86
CA ALA A 153 -3.81 19.21 2.79
C ALA A 153 -2.80 19.72 3.82
N GLU A 154 -2.83 19.18 5.03
CA GLU A 154 -1.92 19.52 6.13
C GLU A 154 -0.47 19.12 5.82
N ARG A 155 -0.25 17.93 5.24
CA ARG A 155 1.09 17.53 4.73
C ARG A 155 1.61 18.46 3.65
N ARG A 156 0.79 18.79 2.65
CA ARG A 156 1.18 19.76 1.60
C ARG A 156 1.57 21.12 2.18
N ALA A 157 0.82 21.60 3.16
CA ALA A 157 1.13 22.86 3.83
C ALA A 157 2.46 22.80 4.60
N SER A 158 2.75 21.67 5.26
CA SER A 158 4.03 21.44 5.94
C SER A 158 5.21 21.39 4.97
N ASP A 159 5.06 20.71 3.84
CA ASP A 159 6.11 20.60 2.81
C ASP A 159 6.39 21.96 2.15
N ASP A 160 5.35 22.72 1.82
CA ASP A 160 5.49 24.09 1.31
C ASP A 160 6.21 25.00 2.32
N ALA A 161 5.91 24.86 3.61
CA ALA A 161 6.60 25.61 4.66
C ALA A 161 8.07 25.18 4.83
N ALA A 162 8.40 23.91 4.63
CA ALA A 162 9.78 23.42 4.61
C ALA A 162 10.54 23.98 3.40
N LEU A 163 9.95 23.93 2.20
CA LEU A 163 10.55 24.47 0.97
C LEU A 163 10.79 25.98 1.03
N ARG A 164 9.87 26.75 1.62
CA ARG A 164 10.08 28.20 1.82
C ARG A 164 11.24 28.49 2.77
N ARG A 165 11.44 27.66 3.81
CA ARG A 165 12.58 27.81 4.73
C ARG A 165 13.91 27.52 4.06
N THR A 166 13.97 26.53 3.17
CA THR A 166 15.21 26.16 2.47
C THR A 166 15.51 27.08 1.28
N HIS A 167 14.50 27.53 0.52
CA HIS A 167 14.71 28.28 -0.73
C HIS A 167 14.40 29.79 -0.65
N GLY A 168 13.75 30.27 0.41
CA GLY A 168 13.28 31.66 0.52
C GLY A 168 14.36 32.74 0.71
N ARG A 169 15.65 32.40 0.65
CA ARG A 169 16.76 33.34 0.91
C ARG A 169 17.59 33.71 -0.33
N HIS A 170 17.03 33.59 -1.53
CA HIS A 170 17.57 34.25 -2.72
C HIS A 170 16.74 35.49 -3.06
N THR A 171 16.89 36.54 -2.27
CA THR A 171 16.53 37.89 -2.71
C THR A 171 17.57 38.31 -3.75
N TYR A 172 17.19 38.32 -5.03
CA TYR A 172 17.98 38.93 -6.08
C TYR A 172 18.12 40.42 -5.75
N ALA A 173 19.31 40.82 -5.30
CA ALA A 173 19.67 42.23 -5.22
C ALA A 173 19.88 42.74 -6.65
N SER A 174 18.83 43.31 -7.23
CA SER A 174 18.93 44.06 -8.49
C SER A 174 19.77 45.31 -8.24
N SER A 175 20.92 45.37 -8.91
CA SER A 175 21.81 46.54 -8.97
C SER A 175 21.40 47.47 -10.11
#